data_AF-A0A958P993-F1
#
_entry.id   AF-A0A958P993-F1
#
_cell.length_a   1.000
_cell.length_b   1.000
_cell.length_c   1.000
_cell.angle_alpha   90.00
_cell.angle_beta   90.00
_cell.angle_gamma   90.00
#
_symmetry.space_group_name_H-M   'P 1'
#
loop_
_entity.id
_entity.type
_entity.pdbx_description
1 polymer ?
#
loop_
_entity_poly.entity_id
_entity_poly.type
_entity_poly.pdbx_seq_one_letter_code
_entity_poly.pdbx_strand_id
1 'polypeptide(L)'
;MLQMMLVLICGTTFALATTKLTAKVKNGSHKVGEFTNVEIVNEGSNPVSVIPSCFSIFRPSDQTHWDKPQDCDGEHVRVAPGASKNVSVMIPKYQELTQGTYAFKVAYFDENKKERHVDAYSTQFKIEVE
;
A
#
# COMPACT_ATOMS: atom_id res chain seq x y z
N MET A 1 27.07 -18.92 53.52
CA MET A 1 26.09 -18.01 52.88
C MET A 1 26.44 -17.93 51.40
N LEU A 2 25.68 -18.61 50.56
CA LEU A 2 25.95 -18.75 49.12
C LEU A 2 25.16 -17.65 48.39
N GLN A 3 25.87 -16.69 47.81
CA GLN A 3 25.28 -15.54 47.11
C GLN A 3 24.78 -16.02 45.73
N MET A 4 23.47 -16.16 45.55
CA MET A 4 22.84 -16.42 44.26
C MET A 4 23.03 -15.21 43.34
N MET A 5 23.92 -15.36 42.38
CA MET A 5 24.15 -14.39 41.31
C MET A 5 23.00 -14.52 40.30
N LEU A 6 22.05 -13.58 40.35
CA LEU A 6 20.96 -13.45 39.39
C LEU A 6 21.55 -12.99 38.05
N VAL A 7 21.73 -13.92 37.12
CA VAL A 7 22.12 -13.59 35.74
C VAL A 7 20.90 -13.01 35.05
N LEU A 8 20.87 -11.67 34.94
CA LEU A 8 19.86 -10.95 34.18
C LEU A 8 20.16 -11.15 32.68
N ILE A 9 19.63 -12.23 32.11
CA ILE A 9 19.65 -12.43 30.66
C ILE A 9 18.64 -11.45 30.06
N CYS A 10 19.11 -10.28 29.67
CA CYS A 10 18.33 -9.34 28.88
C CYS A 10 18.16 -9.96 27.48
N GLY A 11 17.12 -10.77 27.32
CA GLY A 11 16.77 -11.39 26.04
C GLY A 11 16.45 -10.30 25.04
N THR A 12 17.34 -10.05 24.08
CA THR A 12 17.03 -9.21 22.93
C THR A 12 15.94 -9.93 22.13
N THR A 13 14.70 -9.47 22.25
CA THR A 13 13.62 -9.99 21.41
C THR A 13 13.90 -9.51 19.99
N PHE A 14 14.32 -10.43 19.11
CA PHE A 14 14.38 -10.15 17.68
C PHE A 14 12.95 -10.11 17.15
N ALA A 15 12.29 -8.95 17.24
CA ALA A 15 11.09 -8.72 16.47
C ALA A 15 11.52 -8.66 15.00
N LEU A 16 11.32 -9.76 14.25
CA LEU A 16 11.39 -9.72 12.79
C LEU A 16 10.44 -8.62 12.34
N ALA A 17 11.00 -7.55 11.80
CA ALA A 17 10.20 -6.40 11.44
C ALA A 17 9.22 -6.83 10.34
N THR A 18 7.92 -6.67 10.60
CA THR A 18 6.86 -7.07 9.68
C THR A 18 6.37 -5.83 8.96
N THR A 19 6.19 -5.93 7.64
CA THR A 19 5.49 -4.90 6.88
C THR A 19 4.11 -5.41 6.54
N LYS A 20 3.08 -4.69 6.98
CA LYS A 20 1.69 -4.99 6.66
C LYS A 20 1.00 -3.68 6.29
N LEU A 21 0.41 -3.64 5.10
CA LEU A 21 -0.29 -2.47 4.59
C LEU A 21 -1.71 -2.83 4.22
N THR A 22 -2.64 -1.98 4.64
CA THR A 22 -4.04 -2.04 4.24
C THR A 22 -4.35 -0.78 3.46
N ALA A 23 -4.97 -0.91 2.29
CA ALA A 23 -5.46 0.21 1.51
C ALA A 23 -6.99 0.22 1.50
N LYS A 24 -7.61 1.40 1.64
CA LYS A 24 -9.06 1.56 1.63
C LYS A 24 -9.45 2.72 0.73
N VAL A 25 -10.23 2.45 -0.30
CA VAL A 25 -10.86 3.50 -1.10
C VAL A 25 -11.91 4.20 -0.22
N LYS A 26 -11.78 5.51 -0.04
CA LYS A 26 -12.66 6.29 0.83
C LYS A 26 -13.77 6.92 0.03
N ASN A 27 -13.42 7.97 -0.71
CA ASN A 27 -14.31 8.82 -1.48
C ASN A 27 -13.52 9.36 -2.68
N GLY A 28 -14.21 9.73 -3.74
CA GLY A 28 -13.60 10.34 -4.93
C GLY A 28 -14.38 9.95 -6.16
N SER A 29 -13.89 10.40 -7.30
CA SER A 29 -14.43 9.89 -8.55
C SER A 29 -13.81 8.54 -8.86
N HIS A 30 -14.62 7.63 -9.38
CA HIS A 30 -14.14 6.36 -9.89
C HIS A 30 -14.18 6.32 -11.43
N LYS A 31 -14.15 7.49 -12.06
CA LYS A 31 -14.06 7.63 -13.51
C LYS A 31 -12.61 7.59 -13.96
N VAL A 32 -12.40 7.04 -15.16
CA VAL A 32 -11.10 7.03 -15.80
C VAL A 32 -10.60 8.46 -16.02
N GLY A 33 -9.35 8.74 -15.64
CA GLY A 33 -8.72 10.06 -15.72
C GLY A 33 -9.00 10.97 -14.52
N GLU A 34 -9.82 10.54 -13.57
CA GLU A 34 -10.10 11.29 -12.34
C GLU A 34 -9.36 10.72 -11.13
N PHE A 35 -9.31 11.52 -10.05
CA PHE A 35 -8.64 11.16 -8.80
C PHE A 35 -9.60 10.51 -7.80
N THR A 36 -9.14 9.42 -7.21
CA THR A 36 -9.76 8.69 -6.10
C THR A 36 -8.92 8.84 -4.84
N ASN A 37 -9.53 9.05 -3.67
CA ASN A 37 -8.78 9.05 -2.41
C ASN A 37 -8.69 7.65 -1.82
N VAL A 38 -7.46 7.26 -1.49
CA VAL A 38 -7.12 5.98 -0.86
C VAL A 38 -6.47 6.25 0.49
N GLU A 39 -7.04 5.68 1.55
CA GLU A 39 -6.40 5.61 2.87
C GLU A 39 -5.42 4.43 2.89
N ILE A 40 -4.15 4.71 3.15
CA ILE A 40 -3.11 3.71 3.41
C ILE A 40 -2.89 3.62 4.90
N VAL A 41 -3.03 2.42 5.46
CA VAL A 41 -2.80 2.12 6.88
C VAL A 41 -1.60 1.21 6.99
N ASN A 42 -0.59 1.62 7.75
CA ASN A 42 0.57 0.80 8.05
C ASN A 42 0.34 0.05 9.36
N GLU A 43 0.01 -1.23 9.25
CA GLU A 43 -0.19 -2.16 10.37
C GLU A 43 1.10 -2.92 10.73
N GLY A 44 2.20 -2.65 10.02
CA GLY A 44 3.51 -3.22 10.28
C GLY A 44 4.26 -2.51 11.40
N SER A 45 5.44 -3.03 11.73
CA SER A 45 6.34 -2.47 12.74
C SER A 45 7.40 -1.52 12.16
N ASN A 46 7.55 -1.47 10.82
CA ASN A 46 8.46 -0.56 10.13
C ASN A 46 7.71 0.56 9.41
N PRO A 47 8.29 1.78 9.36
CA PRO A 47 7.78 2.82 8.49
C PRO A 47 7.89 2.40 7.03
N VAL A 48 6.92 2.82 6.24
CA VAL A 48 6.92 2.61 4.78
C VAL A 48 6.76 3.94 4.08
N SER A 49 7.11 3.97 2.79
CA SER A 49 6.72 5.08 1.91
C SER A 49 5.89 4.55 0.74
N VAL A 50 4.90 5.31 0.30
CA VAL A 50 4.13 5.01 -0.91
C VAL A 50 4.26 6.18 -1.90
N ILE A 51 4.20 5.88 -3.19
CA ILE A 51 4.15 6.91 -4.24
C ILE A 51 2.76 6.83 -4.88
N PRO A 52 1.91 7.85 -4.75
CA PRO A 52 0.51 7.79 -5.22
C PRO A 52 0.33 7.50 -6.71
N SER A 53 1.29 7.90 -7.56
CA SER A 53 1.30 7.60 -9.00
C SER A 53 1.69 6.16 -9.33
N CYS A 54 2.14 5.39 -8.33
CA CYS A 54 2.78 4.09 -8.50
C CYS A 54 1.87 2.91 -8.15
N PHE A 55 0.57 3.09 -8.37
CA PHE A 55 -0.48 2.12 -8.04
C PHE A 55 -0.85 1.33 -9.30
N SER A 56 -0.95 0.01 -9.16
CA SER A 56 -1.49 -0.86 -10.22
C SER A 56 -3.00 -1.05 -10.03
N ILE A 57 -3.73 -1.41 -11.08
CA ILE A 57 -5.14 -1.78 -11.00
C ILE A 57 -5.29 -3.28 -11.18
N PHE A 58 -6.18 -3.89 -10.41
CA PHE A 58 -6.52 -5.31 -10.46
C PHE A 58 -8.04 -5.46 -10.62
N ARG A 59 -8.47 -6.34 -11.53
CA ARG A 59 -9.87 -6.75 -11.67
C ARG A 59 -10.07 -8.16 -11.12
N PRO A 60 -10.76 -8.34 -9.98
CA PRO A 60 -10.91 -9.66 -9.36
C PRO A 60 -11.71 -10.67 -10.19
N SER A 61 -12.65 -10.21 -11.03
CA SER A 61 -13.57 -11.10 -11.75
C SER A 61 -12.90 -11.98 -12.79
N ASP A 62 -11.84 -11.48 -13.43
CA ASP A 62 -11.10 -12.17 -14.49
C ASP A 62 -9.60 -12.26 -14.17
N GLN A 63 -9.19 -11.85 -12.97
CA GLN A 63 -7.80 -11.78 -12.51
C GLN A 63 -6.89 -10.92 -13.41
N THR A 64 -7.45 -9.93 -14.12
CA THR A 64 -6.65 -9.04 -14.97
C THR A 64 -5.90 -8.02 -14.13
N HIS A 65 -4.62 -7.81 -14.47
CA HIS A 65 -3.74 -6.84 -13.85
C HIS A 65 -3.30 -5.80 -14.87
N TRP A 66 -3.43 -4.53 -14.51
CA TRP A 66 -2.80 -3.43 -15.22
C TRP A 66 -1.71 -2.85 -14.32
N ASP A 67 -0.48 -3.01 -14.76
CA ASP A 67 0.67 -2.54 -14.01
C ASP A 67 0.70 -1.02 -13.93
N LYS A 68 1.24 -0.55 -12.81
CA LYS A 68 1.58 0.85 -12.57
C LYS A 68 2.40 1.43 -13.74
N PRO A 69 2.37 2.75 -13.96
CA PRO A 69 3.21 3.40 -14.95
C PRO A 69 4.69 3.04 -14.78
N GLN A 70 5.42 2.91 -15.89
CA GLN A 70 6.84 2.57 -15.90
C GLN A 70 7.67 3.63 -15.15
N ASP A 71 7.28 4.90 -15.31
CA ASP A 71 7.84 6.05 -14.60
C ASP A 71 6.88 6.46 -13.46
N CYS A 72 7.05 5.82 -12.31
CA CYS A 72 6.39 6.24 -11.09
C CYS A 72 7.06 7.48 -10.50
N ASP A 73 6.73 8.66 -11.04
CA ASP A 73 7.25 9.92 -10.52
C ASP A 73 6.31 10.50 -9.46
N GLY A 74 6.87 10.98 -8.34
CA GLY A 74 6.09 11.65 -7.31
C GLY A 74 6.78 11.74 -5.94
N GLU A 75 6.11 12.43 -5.02
CA GLU A 75 6.55 12.53 -3.63
C GLU A 75 6.31 11.22 -2.88
N HIS A 76 7.32 10.77 -2.14
CA HIS A 76 7.19 9.65 -1.22
C HIS A 76 6.38 10.08 0.00
N VAL A 77 5.19 9.49 0.17
CA VAL A 77 4.36 9.70 1.35
C VAL A 77 4.75 8.68 2.40
N ARG A 78 5.45 9.14 3.45
CA ARG A 78 5.85 8.28 4.58
C ARG A 78 4.65 7.98 5.49
N VAL A 79 4.45 6.70 5.80
CA VAL A 79 3.43 6.20 6.73
C VAL A 79 4.14 5.48 7.88
N ALA A 80 4.10 6.09 9.07
CA ALA A 80 4.69 5.52 10.28
C ALA A 80 3.96 4.23 10.71
N PRO A 81 4.62 3.35 11.48
CA PRO A 81 3.96 2.19 12.09
C PRO A 81 2.70 2.58 12.86
N GLY A 82 1.59 1.87 12.65
CA GLY A 82 0.29 2.14 13.27
C GLY A 82 -0.45 3.38 12.77
N ALA A 83 0.12 4.13 11.82
CA ALA A 83 -0.50 5.35 11.29
C ALA A 83 -1.28 5.09 10.00
N SER A 84 -2.15 6.05 9.64
CA SER A 84 -2.78 6.11 8.32
C SER A 84 -2.51 7.44 7.60
N LYS A 85 -2.53 7.40 6.27
CA LYS A 85 -2.40 8.58 5.39
C LYS A 85 -3.38 8.46 4.22
N ASN A 86 -4.02 9.56 3.88
CA ASN A 86 -4.81 9.66 2.65
C ASN A 86 -3.91 10.09 1.51
N VAL A 87 -4.03 9.41 0.38
CA VAL A 87 -3.36 9.75 -0.87
C VAL A 87 -4.39 9.85 -2.00
N SER A 88 -4.17 10.76 -2.94
CA SER A 88 -5.00 10.88 -4.14
C SER A 88 -4.33 10.11 -5.28
N VAL A 89 -5.03 9.13 -5.83
CA VAL A 89 -4.57 8.23 -6.88
C VAL A 89 -5.42 8.48 -8.12
N MET A 90 -4.79 8.73 -9.25
CA MET A 90 -5.50 8.86 -10.53
C MET A 90 -5.86 7.47 -11.05
N ILE A 91 -7.06 7.31 -11.61
CA ILE A 91 -7.41 6.09 -12.37
C ILE A 91 -6.83 6.24 -13.78
N PRO A 92 -5.73 5.53 -14.12
CA PRO A 92 -5.14 5.60 -15.45
C PRO A 92 -6.12 5.12 -16.53
N LYS A 93 -5.93 5.64 -17.74
CA LYS A 93 -6.66 5.22 -18.92
C LYS A 93 -5.95 4.05 -19.59
N TYR A 94 -6.34 2.82 -19.28
CA TYR A 94 -5.96 1.65 -20.07
C TYR A 94 -7.03 1.35 -21.11
N GLN A 95 -6.62 0.91 -22.30
CA GLN A 95 -7.51 0.66 -23.44
C GLN A 95 -8.57 -0.42 -23.16
N GLU A 96 -8.29 -1.33 -22.21
CA GLU A 96 -9.15 -2.46 -21.84
C GLU A 96 -9.94 -2.23 -20.54
N LEU A 97 -9.79 -1.08 -19.89
CA LEU A 97 -10.64 -0.75 -18.74
C LEU A 97 -12.08 -0.61 -19.20
N THR A 98 -12.95 -1.41 -18.61
CA THR A 98 -14.39 -1.43 -18.86
C THR A 98 -15.11 -1.20 -17.55
N GLN A 99 -16.41 -0.91 -17.60
CA GLN A 99 -17.20 -0.78 -16.37
C GLN A 99 -17.12 -2.09 -15.57
N GLY A 100 -16.85 -1.99 -14.26
CA GLY A 100 -16.72 -3.19 -13.42
C GLY A 100 -16.13 -2.90 -12.04
N THR A 101 -15.87 -3.97 -11.29
CA THR A 101 -15.29 -3.88 -9.94
C THR A 101 -13.78 -4.12 -9.99
N TYR A 102 -13.03 -3.25 -9.34
CA TYR A 102 -11.57 -3.18 -9.35
C TYR A 102 -11.00 -2.98 -7.95
N ALA A 103 -9.71 -3.22 -7.77
CA ALA A 103 -8.94 -2.85 -6.59
C ALA A 103 -7.60 -2.25 -7.01
N PHE A 104 -7.06 -1.34 -6.22
CA PHE A 104 -5.69 -0.89 -6.41
C PHE A 104 -4.73 -1.86 -5.72
N LYS A 105 -3.63 -2.21 -6.39
CA LYS A 105 -2.48 -2.85 -5.77
C LYS A 105 -1.43 -1.79 -5.45
N VAL A 106 -1.03 -1.74 -4.18
CA VAL A 106 -0.15 -0.69 -3.67
C VAL A 106 1.29 -1.20 -3.58
N ALA A 107 2.20 -0.57 -4.31
CA ALA A 107 3.63 -0.72 -4.09
C ALA A 107 4.06 0.19 -2.93
N TYR A 108 4.96 -0.30 -2.06
CA TYR A 108 5.60 0.53 -1.06
C TYR A 108 7.12 0.40 -1.15
N PHE A 109 7.79 1.37 -0.56
CA PHE A 109 9.23 1.47 -0.52
C PHE A 109 9.66 1.36 0.94
N ASP A 110 10.65 0.52 1.18
CA ASP A 110 11.28 0.42 2.49
C ASP A 110 12.19 1.64 2.76
N GLU A 111 12.81 1.69 3.94
CA GLU A 111 13.70 2.80 4.33
C GLU A 111 14.91 2.98 3.41
N ASN A 112 15.29 1.94 2.67
CA ASN A 112 16.37 2.00 1.67
C ASN A 112 15.86 2.44 0.29
N LYS A 113 14.61 2.92 0.20
CA LYS A 113 13.91 3.24 -1.04
C LYS A 113 13.84 2.07 -2.02
N LYS A 114 14.01 0.84 -1.53
CA LYS A 114 13.84 -0.34 -2.36
C LYS A 114 12.36 -0.62 -2.45
N GLU A 115 11.85 -0.73 -3.67
CA GLU A 115 10.49 -1.18 -3.89
C GLU A 115 10.32 -2.57 -3.30
N ARG A 116 9.28 -2.71 -2.49
CA ARG A 116 8.85 -3.97 -1.93
C ARG A 116 7.41 -4.19 -2.34
N HIS A 117 7.17 -5.37 -2.87
CA HIS A 117 5.85 -5.81 -3.21
C HIS A 117 5.27 -6.43 -1.94
N VAL A 118 4.25 -5.80 -1.38
CA VAL A 118 3.30 -6.49 -0.51
C VAL A 118 2.04 -6.61 -1.34
N ASP A 119 1.39 -7.76 -1.28
CA ASP A 119 0.07 -7.97 -1.89
C ASP A 119 -1.01 -7.24 -1.08
N ALA A 120 -0.84 -5.93 -0.91
CA ALA A 120 -1.79 -5.03 -0.31
C ALA A 120 -2.73 -4.55 -1.42
N TYR A 121 -3.93 -5.12 -1.42
CA TYR A 121 -5.02 -4.67 -2.28
C TYR A 121 -5.89 -3.69 -1.52
N SER A 122 -6.37 -2.66 -2.21
CA SER A 122 -7.39 -1.79 -1.67
C SER A 122 -8.70 -2.53 -1.49
N THR A 123 -9.62 -1.95 -0.73
CA THR A 123 -11.04 -2.28 -0.86
C THR A 123 -11.47 -2.13 -2.32
N GLN A 124 -12.38 -3.00 -2.77
CA GLN A 124 -12.87 -2.98 -4.14
C GLN A 124 -13.74 -1.74 -4.40
N PHE A 125 -13.67 -1.19 -5.60
CA PHE A 125 -14.45 -0.04 -6.07
C PHE A 125 -14.94 -0.27 -7.50
N LYS A 126 -16.02 0.42 -7.91
CA LYS A 126 -16.55 0.30 -9.26
C LYS A 126 -16.01 1.43 -10.13
N ILE A 127 -15.39 1.09 -11.26
CA ILE A 127 -14.99 2.06 -12.27
C ILE A 127 -16.16 2.30 -13.23
N GLU A 128 -16.43 3.57 -13.50
CA GLU A 128 -17.36 4.02 -14.53
C GLU A 128 -16.54 4.46 -15.75
N VAL A 129 -16.87 3.93 -16.93
CA VAL A 129 -16.25 4.29 -18.21
C VAL A 129 -17.35 4.95 -19.04
N GLU A 130 -17.17 6.23 -19.37
CA GLU A 130 -18.05 6.99 -20.27
C GLU A 130 -17.78 6.67 -21.74
#